data_AF-A0A537PFD0-F1
#
_entry.id   AF-A0A537PFD0-F1
#
_cell.length_a   1.000
_cell.length_b   1.000
_cell.length_c   1.000
_cell.angle_alpha   90.00
_cell.angle_beta   90.00
_cell.angle_gamma   90.00
#
_symmetry.space_group_name_H-M   'P 1'
#
loop_
_entity.id
_entity.type
_entity.pdbx_description
1 polymer ?
#
loop_
_entity_poly.entity_id
_entity_poly.type
_entity_poly.pdbx_seq_one_letter_code
_entity_poly.pdbx_strand_id
1 'polypeptide(L)' 'MLTKAEGTLDVDERREILGELEKILQEDGPIAQPLWRSVYAAYDKRVKGFQVHPTLYIFGETIAIEA' A
#
# COMPACT_ATOMS: atom_id res chain seq x y z
N MET A 1 10.82 12.20 13.99
CA MET A 1 11.33 11.75 12.67
C MET A 1 10.28 11.89 11.57
N LEU A 2 9.02 11.51 11.80
CA LEU A 2 7.95 11.67 10.81
C LEU A 2 7.82 13.10 10.23
N THR A 3 7.78 14.12 11.09
CA THR A 3 7.75 15.54 10.66
C THR A 3 8.94 15.93 9.75
N LYS A 4 10.11 15.32 9.95
CA LYS A 4 11.28 15.55 9.09
C LYS A 4 11.04 14.93 7.71
N ALA A 5 10.55 13.68 7.65
CA ALA A 5 10.22 13.01 6.40
C ALA A 5 9.15 13.78 5.60
N GLU A 6 8.11 14.27 6.27
CA GLU A 6 7.05 15.09 5.65
C GLU A 6 7.59 16.42 5.09
N GLY A 7 8.60 17.00 5.74
CA GLY A 7 9.27 18.23 5.30
C GLY A 7 10.32 18.04 4.19
N THR A 8 10.75 16.81 3.89
CA THR A 8 11.76 16.51 2.88
C THR A 8 11.12 16.35 1.49
N LEU A 9 11.38 17.31 0.60
CA LEU A 9 10.84 17.32 -0.77
C LEU A 9 11.49 16.25 -1.66
N ASP A 10 12.82 16.14 -1.61
CA ASP A 10 13.57 15.16 -2.39
C ASP A 10 13.13 13.73 -2.04
N VAL A 11 12.82 12.94 -3.06
CA VAL A 11 12.23 11.62 -2.86
C VAL A 11 13.28 10.61 -2.40
N ASP A 12 14.51 10.73 -2.89
CA ASP A 12 15.59 9.81 -2.56
C ASP A 12 16.03 10.05 -1.10
N GLU A 13 16.20 11.31 -0.70
CA GLU A 13 16.48 11.67 0.69
C GLU A 13 15.35 11.25 1.64
N ARG A 14 14.08 11.42 1.25
CA ARG A 14 12.93 11.00 2.07
C ARG A 14 12.88 9.48 2.25
N ARG A 15 13.30 8.69 1.26
CA ARG A 15 13.35 7.22 1.35
C ARG A 15 14.33 6.76 2.43
N GLU A 16 15.49 7.38 2.54
CA GLU A 16 16.47 7.05 3.58
C GLU A 16 15.92 7.32 4.99
N ILE A 17 15.24 8.45 5.18
CA ILE A 17 14.61 8.80 6.47
C ILE A 17 13.49 7.81 6.83
N LEU A 18 12.68 7.39 5.85
CA LEU A 18 11.64 6.39 6.08
C LEU A 18 12.24 5.01 6.39
N GLY A 19 13.34 4.62 5.75
CA GLY A 19 14.04 3.36 6.06
C GLY A 19 14.52 3.30 7.51
N GLU A 20 15.08 4.39 8.03
CA GLU A 20 15.47 4.49 9.45
C GLU A 20 14.25 4.38 10.38
N LEU A 21 13.15 5.05 10.02
CA LEU A 21 11.90 4.99 10.79
C LEU A 21 11.31 3.57 10.81
N GLU A 22 11.27 2.88 9.67
CA GLU A 22 10.83 1.48 9.57
C GLU A 22 11.68 0.55 10.42
N LYS A 23 13.00 0.75 10.43
CA LYS A 23 13.93 -0.01 11.26
C LYS A 23 13.60 0.14 12.75
N ILE A 24 13.36 1.37 13.22
CA ILE A 24 12.94 1.63 14.62
C ILE A 24 11.63 0.88 14.92
N LEU A 25 10.65 0.94 14.01
CA LEU A 25 9.37 0.26 14.22
C LEU A 25 9.50 -1.26 14.35
N GLN A 26 10.47 -1.86 13.64
CA GLN A 26 10.72 -3.31 13.64
C GLN A 26 11.62 -3.77 14.79
N GLU A 27 12.64 -3.00 15.17
CA GLU A 27 13.62 -3.36 16.21
C GLU A 27 13.15 -2.98 17.62
N ASP A 28 12.61 -1.77 17.78
CA ASP A 28 12.21 -1.21 19.08
C ASP A 28 10.67 -1.21 19.28
N GLY A 29 9.90 -1.49 18.22
CA GLY A 29 8.44 -1.57 18.25
C GLY A 29 7.72 -0.28 17.77
N PRO A 30 6.37 -0.26 17.70
CA PRO A 30 5.43 -1.15 18.40
C PRO A 30 4.86 -2.29 17.53
N ILE A 31 5.39 -2.51 16.33
CA ILE A 31 4.83 -3.51 15.41
C ILE A 31 5.66 -4.79 15.40
N ALA A 32 4.99 -5.92 15.22
CA ALA A 32 5.61 -7.14 14.73
C ALA A 32 5.21 -7.32 13.27
N GLN A 33 6.18 -7.26 12.35
CA GLN A 33 5.94 -7.41 10.92
C GLN A 33 6.49 -8.76 10.42
N PRO A 34 5.69 -9.84 10.46
CA PRO A 34 6.19 -11.18 10.16
C PRO A 34 6.32 -11.46 8.66
N LEU A 35 5.55 -10.78 7.81
CA LEU A 35 5.53 -11.01 6.37
C LEU A 35 4.92 -9.84 5.59
N TRP A 36 5.34 -9.73 4.33
CA TRP A 36 4.65 -8.94 3.32
C TRP A 36 3.73 -9.85 2.53
N ARG A 37 2.42 -9.64 2.68
CA ARG A 37 1.43 -10.57 2.11
C ARG A 37 1.10 -10.20 0.67
N SER A 38 0.98 -11.21 -0.19
CA SER A 38 0.37 -11.04 -1.50
C SER A 38 -1.13 -10.73 -1.34
N VAL A 39 -1.64 -9.87 -2.23
CA VAL A 39 -3.05 -9.51 -2.30
C VAL A 39 -3.66 -10.20 -3.52
N TYR A 40 -4.79 -10.86 -3.31
CA TYR A 40 -5.54 -11.54 -4.36
C TYR A 40 -7.00 -11.08 -4.34
N ALA A 41 -7.63 -11.04 -5.51
CA ALA A 41 -9.06 -10.83 -5.64
C ALA A 41 -9.65 -11.88 -6.58
N ALA A 42 -10.79 -12.44 -6.18
CA ALA A 42 -11.57 -13.35 -6.99
C ALA A 42 -12.84 -12.65 -7.47
N TYR A 43 -13.14 -12.78 -8.75
CA TYR A 43 -14.34 -12.22 -9.38
C TYR A 43 -14.78 -13.09 -10.57
N ASP A 44 -16.06 -13.03 -10.91
CA ASP A 44 -16.62 -13.77 -12.05
C ASP A 44 -16.08 -13.22 -13.37
N LYS A 45 -15.84 -14.08 -14.36
CA LYS A 45 -15.36 -13.71 -15.71
C LYS A 45 -16.26 -12.70 -16.44
N ARG A 46 -17.53 -12.59 -16.05
CA ARG A 46 -18.50 -11.61 -16.55
C ARG A 46 -18.25 -10.20 -16.03
N VAL A 47 -17.54 -10.05 -14.91
CA VAL A 47 -17.17 -8.74 -14.37
C VAL A 47 -16.07 -8.16 -15.25
N LYS A 48 -16.36 -7.01 -15.87
CA LYS A 48 -15.42 -6.28 -16.72
C LYS A 48 -14.95 -5.00 -16.02
N GLY A 49 -13.71 -4.60 -16.32
CA GLY A 49 -13.13 -3.34 -15.82
C GLY A 49 -12.65 -3.37 -14.37
N PHE A 50 -12.93 -4.44 -13.62
CA PHE A 50 -12.40 -4.61 -12.27
C PHE A 50 -10.87 -4.75 -12.25
N GLN A 51 -10.23 -3.96 -11.39
CA GLN A 51 -8.81 -4.05 -11.09
C GLN A 51 -8.60 -3.96 -9.58
N VAL A 52 -7.64 -4.72 -9.06
CA VAL A 52 -7.27 -4.64 -7.64
C VAL A 52 -6.51 -3.34 -7.41
N HIS A 53 -7.08 -2.44 -6.61
CA HIS A 53 -6.42 -1.22 -6.19
C HIS A 53 -5.57 -1.46 -4.93
N PRO A 54 -4.41 -0.81 -4.75
CA PRO A 54 -3.57 -0.97 -3.55
C PRO A 54 -4.29 -0.67 -2.22
N THR A 55 -5.31 0.21 -2.23
CA THR A 55 -6.14 0.49 -1.04
C THR A 55 -7.26 -0.53 -0.81
N LEU A 56 -7.38 -1.53 -1.69
CA LEU A 56 -8.44 -2.54 -1.72
C LEU A 56 -9.85 -1.98 -1.92
N TYR A 57 -9.97 -0.72 -2.36
CA TYR A 57 -11.25 -0.12 -2.73
C TYR A 57 -11.76 -0.64 -4.07
N ILE A 58 -13.08 -0.72 -4.18
CA ILE A 58 -13.79 -1.08 -5.40
C ILE A 58 -14.35 0.21 -6.00
N PHE A 59 -13.91 0.52 -7.22
CA PHE A 59 -14.36 1.67 -7.99
C PHE A 59 -15.52 1.23 -8.88
N GLY A 60 -16.76 1.43 -8.42
CA GLY A 60 -17.95 0.92 -9.11
C GLY A 60 -18.15 1.54 -10.49
N GLU A 61 -17.69 2.77 -10.69
CA GLU A 61 -17.77 3.50 -11.96
C GLU A 61 -16.92 2.88 -13.08
N THR A 62 -15.96 2.01 -12.74
CA THR A 62 -15.11 1.32 -13.73
C THR A 62 -15.59 -0.09 -14.04
N ILE A 63 -16.66 -0.58 -13.38
CA ILE A 63 -17.04 -1.98 -13.40
C ILE A 63 -18.40 -2.17 -14.08
N ALA A 64 -18.53 -3.25 -14.86
CA ALA A 64 -19.79 -3.67 -15.46
C ALA A 64 -19.92 -5.20 -15.44
N ILE A 65 -21.14 -5.70 -15.69
CA ILE A 65 -21.42 -7.14 -15.84
C ILE A 65 -21.82 -7.40 -17.29
N GLU A 66 -21.10 -8.30 -17.94
CA GLU A 66 -21.47 -8.86 -19.24
C GLU A 66 -22.66 -9.81 -19.09
N ALA A 67 -23.70 -9.59 -19.92
CA ALA A 67 -24.97 -10.33 -19.91
C ALA A 67 -24.80 -11.79 -20.36
#